data_AF-A0A7C5MCY6-F1
#
_entry.id   AF-A0A7C5MCY6-F1
#
_cell.length_a   1.000
_cell.length_b   1.000
_cell.length_c   1.000
_cell.angle_alpha   90.00
_cell.angle_beta   90.00
_cell.angle_gamma   90.00
#
_symmetry.space_group_name_H-M   'P 1'
#
loop_
_entity.id
_entity.type
_entity.pdbx_description
1 polymer ?
#
loop_
_entity_poly.entity_id
_entity_poly.type
_entity_poly.pdbx_seq_one_letter_code
_entity_poly.pdbx_strand_id
1 'polypeptide(L)'
;MDTEEKINYLDEPLGTYIKRVSSKASIPGGGSVVACVASLSSALISMVLSYTIGKEKYASFEKELQGIMTENEGILKKLSTFIEKDSQIYEEIRRYTSKKDYISSEKLLKESA
;
A
#
# COMPACT_ATOMS: atom_id res chain seq x y z
N MET A 1 23.04 -6.57 18.53
CA MET A 1 22.94 -6.40 17.06
C MET A 1 21.51 -6.75 16.75
N ASP A 2 20.63 -5.80 17.00
CA ASP A 2 19.19 -6.03 16.91
C ASP A 2 18.85 -6.32 15.46
N THR A 3 18.37 -7.54 15.20
CA THR A 3 17.70 -7.86 13.95
C THR A 3 16.51 -6.91 13.85
N GLU A 4 16.62 -5.88 13.01
CA GLU A 4 15.50 -5.00 12.66
C GLU A 4 14.35 -5.89 12.20
N GLU A 5 13.38 -6.09 13.09
CA GLU A 5 12.19 -6.86 12.83
C GLU A 5 11.45 -6.15 11.70
N LYS A 6 11.36 -6.79 10.54
CA LYS A 6 10.77 -6.21 9.34
C LYS A 6 9.28 -5.99 9.61
N ILE A 7 8.90 -4.76 9.92
CA ILE A 7 7.52 -4.41 10.26
C ILE A 7 6.63 -4.69 9.06
N ASN A 8 5.56 -5.47 9.29
CA ASN A 8 4.46 -5.66 8.35
C ASN A 8 3.23 -4.94 8.90
N TYR A 9 2.86 -3.79 8.31
CA TYR A 9 1.77 -2.98 8.83
C TYR A 9 0.40 -3.61 8.61
N LEU A 10 0.26 -4.45 7.57
CA LEU A 10 -0.97 -5.19 7.30
C LEU A 10 -1.32 -6.22 8.37
N ASP A 11 -0.32 -6.76 9.07
CA ASP A 11 -0.52 -7.77 10.14
C ASP A 11 -0.71 -7.12 11.53
N GLU A 12 -0.46 -5.82 11.65
CA GLU A 12 -0.69 -5.08 12.90
C GLU A 12 -2.17 -4.66 13.04
N PRO A 13 -2.69 -4.54 14.27
CA PRO A 13 -3.98 -3.91 14.49
C PRO A 13 -3.99 -2.49 13.91
N LEU A 14 -5.06 -2.12 13.20
CA LEU A 14 -5.20 -0.77 12.60
C LEU A 14 -4.98 0.36 13.63
N GLY A 15 -5.42 0.16 14.87
CA GLY A 15 -5.19 1.11 15.96
C GLY A 15 -3.70 1.33 16.29
N THR A 16 -2.86 0.30 16.14
CA THR A 16 -1.40 0.41 16.29
C THR A 16 -0.80 1.19 15.13
N TYR A 17 -1.20 0.88 13.89
CA TYR A 17 -0.77 1.63 12.71
C TYR A 17 -1.10 3.14 12.84
N ILE A 18 -2.34 3.47 13.23
CA ILE A 18 -2.75 4.86 13.46
C ILE A 18 -1.89 5.55 14.52
N LYS A 19 -1.61 4.87 15.64
CA LYS A 19 -0.73 5.42 16.69
C LYS A 19 0.68 5.71 16.14
N ARG A 20 1.25 4.81 15.34
CA ARG A 20 2.57 5.01 14.71
C ARG A 20 2.57 6.22 13.76
N VAL A 21 1.58 6.31 12.87
CA VAL A 21 1.41 7.46 11.95
C VAL A 21 1.30 8.78 12.72
N SER A 22 0.62 8.79 13.86
CA SER A 22 0.45 9.99 14.70
C SER A 22 1.65 10.31 15.62
N SER A 23 2.71 9.50 15.56
CA SER A 23 3.87 9.64 16.45
C SER A 23 4.93 10.59 15.88
N LYS A 24 6.07 10.73 16.58
CA LYS A 24 7.25 11.44 16.07
C LYS A 24 8.14 10.59 15.15
N ALA A 25 7.74 9.35 14.84
CA ALA A 25 8.47 8.48 13.93
C ALA A 25 8.43 9.01 12.49
N SER A 26 9.49 8.77 11.72
CA SER A 26 9.56 9.17 10.30
C SER A 26 8.86 8.19 9.36
N ILE A 27 8.50 7.00 9.85
CA ILE A 27 7.76 5.94 9.15
C ILE A 27 6.76 5.29 10.13
N PRO A 28 5.61 4.78 9.67
CA PRO A 28 5.05 4.90 8.32
C PRO A 28 4.72 6.36 7.96
N GLY A 29 5.00 6.73 6.71
CA GLY A 29 4.84 8.09 6.20
C GLY A 29 3.53 8.31 5.44
N GLY A 30 3.42 9.49 4.82
CA GLY A 30 2.24 9.85 4.02
C GLY A 30 2.00 8.90 2.83
N GLY A 31 3.06 8.39 2.21
CA GLY A 31 2.95 7.40 1.12
C GLY A 31 2.29 6.11 1.59
N SER A 32 2.73 5.58 2.74
CA SER A 32 2.11 4.43 3.39
C SER A 32 0.61 4.65 3.68
N VAL A 33 0.25 5.83 4.19
CA VAL A 33 -1.15 6.18 4.49
C VAL A 33 -2.00 6.26 3.21
N VAL A 34 -1.48 6.89 2.15
CA VAL A 34 -2.18 6.96 0.85
C VAL A 34 -2.39 5.57 0.28
N ALA A 35 -1.37 4.70 0.34
CA ALA A 35 -1.49 3.31 -0.07
C ALA A 35 -2.58 2.57 0.72
N CYS A 36 -2.65 2.76 2.04
CA CYS A 36 -3.68 2.18 2.89
C CYS A 36 -5.09 2.63 2.49
N VAL A 37 -5.31 3.93 2.31
CA VAL A 37 -6.60 4.49 1.87
C VAL A 37 -6.99 3.99 0.48
N ALA A 38 -6.04 3.89 -0.44
CA ALA A 38 -6.28 3.36 -1.79
C ALA A 38 -6.64 1.87 -1.75
N SER A 39 -5.97 1.06 -0.92
CA SER A 39 -6.33 -0.35 -0.69
C SER A 39 -7.75 -0.49 -0.15
N LEU A 40 -8.15 0.33 0.83
CA LEU A 40 -9.53 0.32 1.35
C LEU A 40 -10.56 0.68 0.26
N SER A 41 -10.22 1.66 -0.59
CA SER A 41 -11.08 2.05 -1.72
C SER A 41 -11.26 0.91 -2.72
N SER A 42 -10.16 0.24 -3.08
CA SER A 42 -10.19 -0.93 -3.97
C SER A 42 -10.92 -2.13 -3.34
N ALA A 43 -10.78 -2.36 -2.04
CA ALA A 43 -11.53 -3.39 -1.33
C ALA A 43 -13.05 -3.14 -1.37
N LEU A 44 -13.49 -1.89 -1.28
CA LEU A 44 -14.90 -1.52 -1.42
C LEU A 44 -15.43 -1.80 -2.84
N ILE A 45 -14.61 -1.57 -3.88
CA ILE A 45 -14.98 -1.94 -5.25
C ILE A 45 -15.20 -3.46 -5.35
N SER A 46 -14.29 -4.27 -4.81
CA SER A 46 -14.46 -5.74 -4.79
C SER A 46 -15.75 -6.15 -4.08
N MET A 47 -16.08 -5.51 -2.96
CA MET A 47 -17.33 -5.78 -2.24
C MET A 47 -18.56 -5.48 -3.10
N VAL A 48 -18.61 -4.30 -3.73
CA VAL A 48 -19.74 -3.91 -4.60
C VAL A 48 -19.89 -4.88 -5.78
N LEU A 49 -18.78 -5.23 -6.45
CA LEU A 49 -18.77 -6.20 -7.55
C LEU A 49 -19.24 -7.59 -7.09
N SER A 50 -18.80 -8.05 -5.92
CA SER A 50 -19.24 -9.32 -5.34
C SER A 50 -20.74 -9.38 -5.07
N TYR A 51 -21.37 -8.23 -4.76
CA TYR A 51 -22.82 -8.13 -4.61
C TYR A 51 -23.56 -7.91 -5.94
N THR A 52 -22.86 -7.71 -7.05
CA THR A 52 -23.46 -7.34 -8.34
C THR A 52 -23.39 -8.48 -9.35
N ILE A 53 -22.22 -9.11 -9.47
CA ILE A 53 -21.94 -10.25 -10.35
C ILE A 53 -22.85 -11.43 -9.98
N GLY A 54 -23.40 -12.10 -10.99
CA GLY A 54 -24.31 -13.24 -10.82
C GLY A 54 -25.77 -12.89 -10.53
N LYS A 55 -26.13 -11.60 -10.43
CA LYS A 55 -27.54 -11.18 -10.36
C LYS A 55 -28.14 -11.06 -11.76
N GLU A 56 -29.33 -11.63 -11.95
CA GLU A 56 -30.06 -11.63 -13.22
C GLU A 56 -30.22 -10.23 -13.84
N LYS A 57 -30.49 -9.22 -12.99
CA LYS A 57 -30.62 -7.81 -13.41
C LYS A 57 -29.36 -7.25 -14.11
N TYR A 58 -28.18 -7.84 -13.87
CA TYR A 58 -26.90 -7.39 -14.43
C TYR A 58 -26.29 -8.40 -15.41
N ALA A 59 -27.01 -9.44 -15.81
CA ALA A 59 -26.49 -10.51 -16.66
C ALA A 59 -25.91 -10.00 -18.00
N SER A 60 -26.45 -8.92 -18.56
CA SER A 60 -25.93 -8.29 -19.78
C SER A 60 -24.53 -7.68 -19.63
N PHE A 61 -24.12 -7.37 -18.39
CA PHE A 61 -22.83 -6.72 -18.06
C PHE A 61 -21.85 -7.68 -17.40
N GLU A 62 -22.22 -8.95 -17.20
CA GLU A 62 -21.47 -9.93 -16.41
C GLU A 62 -19.99 -10.02 -16.81
N LYS A 63 -19.72 -10.11 -18.12
CA LYS A 63 -18.34 -10.20 -18.65
C LYS A 63 -17.51 -8.95 -18.34
N GLU A 64 -18.11 -7.77 -18.45
CA GLU A 64 -17.44 -6.50 -18.15
C GLU A 64 -17.14 -6.39 -16.66
N LEU A 65 -18.13 -6.70 -15.81
CA LEU A 65 -17.99 -6.68 -14.36
C LEU A 65 -16.91 -7.65 -13.87
N GLN A 66 -16.82 -8.86 -14.44
CA GLN A 66 -15.75 -9.81 -14.14
C GLN A 66 -14.36 -9.29 -14.58
N GLY A 67 -14.30 -8.56 -15.70
CA GLY A 67 -13.08 -7.88 -16.14
C GLY A 67 -12.61 -6.83 -15.12
N ILE A 68 -13.53 -5.97 -14.67
CA ILE A 68 -13.25 -4.95 -13.65
C ILE A 68 -12.83 -5.60 -12.33
N MET A 69 -13.48 -6.70 -11.93
CA MET A 69 -13.11 -7.44 -10.71
C MET A 69 -11.66 -7.93 -10.77
N THR A 70 -11.28 -8.54 -11.89
CA THR A 70 -9.92 -9.06 -12.10
C THR A 70 -8.88 -7.95 -12.07
N GLU A 71 -9.15 -6.81 -12.73
CA GLU A 71 -8.27 -5.65 -12.71
C GLU A 71 -8.14 -5.08 -11.27
N ASN A 72 -9.26 -4.92 -10.58
CA ASN A 72 -9.30 -4.37 -9.23
C ASN A 72 -8.57 -5.28 -8.22
N GLU A 73 -8.65 -6.60 -8.33
CA GLU A 73 -7.86 -7.53 -7.50
C GLU A 73 -6.36 -7.32 -7.69
N GLY A 74 -5.92 -7.10 -8.94
CA GLY A 74 -4.53 -6.76 -9.25
C GLY A 74 -4.09 -5.43 -8.64
N ILE A 75 -4.97 -4.42 -8.70
CA ILE A 75 -4.74 -3.10 -8.09
C ILE A 75 -4.66 -3.22 -6.56
N LEU A 76 -5.63 -3.87 -5.92
CA LEU A 76 -5.67 -4.09 -4.47
C LEU A 76 -4.39 -4.75 -3.99
N LYS A 77 -3.96 -5.82 -4.66
CA LYS A 77 -2.72 -6.52 -4.31
C LYS A 77 -1.51 -5.60 -4.37
N LYS A 78 -1.38 -4.78 -5.42
CA LYS A 78 -0.25 -3.83 -5.56
C LYS A 78 -0.29 -2.74 -4.50
N LEU A 79 -1.43 -2.09 -4.31
CA LEU A 79 -1.61 -1.00 -3.34
C LEU A 79 -1.28 -1.46 -1.92
N SER A 80 -1.72 -2.66 -1.53
CA SER A 80 -1.44 -3.19 -0.20
C SER A 80 0.06 -3.38 0.02
N THR A 81 0.83 -3.80 -0.99
CA THR A 81 2.30 -3.88 -0.86
C THR A 81 2.99 -2.52 -0.71
N PHE A 82 2.36 -1.43 -1.15
CA PHE A 82 2.94 -0.09 -1.05
C PHE A 82 2.88 0.48 0.37
N ILE A 83 2.02 -0.08 1.24
CA ILE A 83 1.91 0.33 2.64
C ILE A 83 3.25 0.11 3.36
N GLU A 84 3.88 -1.05 3.19
CA GLU A 84 5.22 -1.34 3.72
C GLU A 84 6.34 -0.75 2.86
N LYS A 85 6.18 -0.78 1.53
CA LYS A 85 7.26 -0.39 0.59
C LYS A 85 7.70 1.06 0.78
N ASP A 86 6.78 1.97 1.07
CA ASP A 86 7.07 3.37 1.41
C ASP A 86 8.08 3.47 2.57
N SER A 87 7.83 2.73 3.65
CA SER A 87 8.70 2.74 4.83
C SER A 87 10.06 2.10 4.54
N GLN A 88 10.08 1.00 3.78
CA GLN A 88 11.32 0.30 3.42
C GLN A 88 12.25 1.19 2.58
N ILE A 89 11.71 1.87 1.56
CA ILE A 89 12.50 2.77 0.71
C ILE A 89 12.99 3.98 1.53
N TYR A 90 12.15 4.55 2.39
CA TYR A 90 12.55 5.67 3.23
C TYR A 90 13.71 5.30 4.18
N GLU A 91 13.66 4.12 4.79
CA GLU A 91 14.77 3.61 5.61
C GLU A 91 16.05 3.43 4.80
N GLU A 92 15.96 2.88 3.59
CA GLU A 92 17.12 2.75 2.70
C GLU A 92 17.73 4.10 2.37
N ILE A 93 16.91 5.08 1.95
CA ILE A 93 17.35 6.46 1.68
C ILE A 93 18.05 7.02 2.93
N ARG A 94 17.42 6.94 4.10
CA ARG A 94 17.99 7.42 5.37
C ARG A 94 19.34 6.78 5.67
N ARG A 95 19.51 5.48 5.43
CA ARG A 95 20.79 4.77 5.60
C ARG A 95 21.87 5.28 4.65
N TYR A 96 21.53 5.56 3.39
CA TYR A 96 22.48 6.10 2.40
C TYR A 96 22.87 7.56 2.66
N THR A 97 21.90 8.43 2.97
CA THR A 97 22.17 9.85 3.22
C THR A 97 23.02 10.06 4.48
N SER A 98 22.85 9.19 5.48
CA SER A 98 23.69 9.18 6.69
C SER A 98 25.16 8.82 6.41
N LYS A 99 25.46 8.13 5.30
CA LYS A 99 26.82 7.76 4.88
C LYS A 99 27.51 8.81 3.98
N LYS A 100 26.90 9.99 3.75
CA LYS A 100 27.38 11.08 2.87
C LYS A 100 27.56 10.69 1.38
N ASP A 101 26.80 9.71 0.89
CA ASP A 101 26.87 9.29 -0.52
C ASP A 101 25.65 9.84 -1.32
N TYR A 102 25.79 11.07 -1.84
CA TYR A 102 24.69 11.86 -2.39
C TYR A 102 24.14 11.35 -3.73
N ILE A 103 24.98 10.74 -4.57
CA ILE A 103 24.62 10.31 -5.93
C ILE A 103 23.60 9.15 -5.91
N SER A 104 23.69 8.28 -4.90
CA SER A 104 22.75 7.14 -4.75
C SER A 104 21.38 7.58 -4.21
N SER A 105 21.35 8.64 -3.39
CA SER A 105 20.12 9.11 -2.73
C SER A 105 19.11 9.71 -3.72
N GLU A 106 19.56 10.43 -4.75
CA GLU A 106 18.67 11.05 -5.75
C GLU A 106 17.97 10.01 -6.64
N LYS A 107 18.64 8.90 -6.95
CA LYS A 107 18.06 7.81 -7.74
C LYS A 107 16.96 7.09 -6.97
N LEU A 108 17.19 6.81 -5.68
CA LEU A 108 16.21 6.15 -4.81
C LEU A 108 14.99 7.03 -4.54
N LEU A 109 15.16 8.34 -4.40
CA LEU A 109 14.05 9.29 -4.25
C LEU A 109 13.12 9.29 -5.47
N LYS A 110 13.68 9.16 -6.69
CA LYS A 110 12.88 9.06 -7.93
C LYS A 110 12.13 7.74 -8.07
N GLU A 111 12.60 6.66 -7.43
CA GLU A 111 11.91 5.37 -7.40
C GLU A 111 10.84 5.28 -6.29
N SER A 112 10.89 6.20 -5.32
CA SER A 112 9.91 6.31 -4.21
C SER A 112 8.68 7.16 -4.53
N ALA A 113 8.74 8.01 -5.56
CA ALA A 113 7.66 8.89 -6.00
C ALA A 113 6.83 8.24 -7.12
#